data_AF-A0A2K5ANP2-F1
#
_entry.id   AF-A0A2K5ANP2-F1
#
_cell.length_a   1.000
_cell.length_b   1.000
_cell.length_c   1.000
_cell.angle_alpha   90.00
_cell.angle_beta   90.00
_cell.angle_gamma   90.00
#
_symmetry.space_group_name_H-M   'P 1'
#
loop_
_entity.id
_entity.type
_entity.pdbx_description
1 polymer ?
#
loop_
_entity_poly.entity_id
_entity_poly.type
_entity_poly.pdbx_seq_one_letter_code
_entity_poly.pdbx_strand_id
1 'polypeptide(L)'
;MQRGAYAYMQYHEAVQIGQERARKAQYRLFEYTGFAYLLKTVKRKGSTFEPVGDEELVKMEKVGDEGYIIALCDAEGYVKAQSRPLKYEEAIKVYEKMVADGFRTFK
;
A
#
# COMPACT_ATOMS: atom_id res chain seq x y z
N MET A 1 14.84 34.79 -4.47
CA MET A 1 14.70 34.26 -3.10
C MET A 1 13.62 33.20 -3.12
N GLN A 2 13.97 31.94 -2.87
CA GLN A 2 13.09 30.78 -3.02
C GLN A 2 13.05 30.07 -1.67
N ARG A 3 11.93 30.16 -0.95
CA ARG A 3 11.56 29.23 0.13
C ARG A 3 10.03 29.16 0.17
N GLY A 4 9.49 28.24 -0.61
CA GLY A 4 8.10 27.82 -0.47
C GLY A 4 7.90 27.23 0.93
N ALA A 5 6.82 27.65 1.59
CA ALA A 5 6.45 27.19 2.91
C ALA A 5 6.21 25.67 2.88
N TYR A 6 7.21 24.89 3.29
CA TYR A 6 6.95 23.55 3.81
C TYR A 6 6.24 23.75 5.15
N ALA A 7 4.92 23.91 5.10
CA ALA A 7 4.09 23.77 6.28
C ALA A 7 4.38 22.37 6.84
N TYR A 8 5.07 22.33 7.98
CA TYR A 8 5.31 21.09 8.71
C TYR A 8 3.94 20.52 9.09
N MET A 9 3.51 19.48 8.38
CA MET A 9 2.29 18.76 8.69
C MET A 9 2.42 18.21 10.12
N GLN A 10 1.44 18.50 10.96
CA GLN A 10 1.42 17.94 12.30
C GLN A 10 1.27 16.42 12.19
N TYR A 11 1.96 15.66 13.04
CA TYR A 11 1.91 14.19 12.99
C TYR A 11 0.48 13.64 12.94
N HIS A 12 -0.44 14.26 13.69
CA HIS A 12 -1.85 13.89 13.71
C HIS A 12 -2.53 14.02 12.34
N GLU A 13 -2.22 15.07 11.59
CA GLU A 13 -2.75 15.29 10.24
C GLU A 13 -2.20 14.26 9.25
N ALA A 14 -0.89 13.96 9.32
CA ALA A 14 -0.28 12.90 8.53
C ALA A 14 -0.92 11.53 8.80
N VAL A 15 -1.23 11.24 10.07
CA VAL A 15 -1.92 10.00 10.45
C VAL A 15 -3.34 9.94 9.88
N GLN A 16 -4.11 11.03 9.93
CA GLN A 16 -5.48 11.05 9.42
C GLN A 16 -5.52 10.81 7.91
N ILE A 17 -4.74 11.57 7.14
CA ILE A 17 -4.65 11.42 5.68
C ILE A 17 -4.14 10.01 5.33
N GLY A 18 -3.13 9.55 6.07
CA GLY A 18 -2.57 8.22 5.94
C GLY A 18 -3.58 7.09 6.16
N GLN A 19 -4.43 7.21 7.18
CA GLN A 19 -5.47 6.24 7.48
C GLN A 19 -6.52 6.15 6.37
N GLU A 20 -6.94 7.29 5.81
CA GLU A 20 -7.89 7.32 4.70
C GLU A 20 -7.34 6.57 3.47
N ARG A 21 -6.10 6.89 3.07
CA ARG A 21 -5.42 6.24 1.93
C ARG A 21 -5.21 4.75 2.16
N ALA A 22 -4.84 4.36 3.38
CA ALA A 22 -4.65 2.95 3.70
C ALA A 22 -5.96 2.16 3.75
N ARG A 23 -7.04 2.76 4.26
CA ARG A 23 -8.38 2.14 4.24
C ARG A 23 -8.89 1.97 2.81
N LYS A 24 -8.73 2.96 1.94
CA LYS A 24 -9.08 2.84 0.52
C LYS A 24 -8.35 1.66 -0.13
N ALA A 25 -7.03 1.57 0.05
CA ALA A 25 -6.25 0.44 -0.45
C ALA A 25 -6.70 -0.90 0.16
N GLN A 26 -7.01 -0.93 1.47
CA GLN A 26 -7.52 -2.13 2.13
C GLN A 26 -8.84 -2.61 1.52
N TYR A 27 -9.80 -1.71 1.30
CA TYR A 27 -11.07 -2.06 0.69
C TYR A 27 -10.89 -2.55 -0.74
N ARG A 28 -10.09 -1.86 -1.56
CA ARG A 28 -9.80 -2.30 -2.93
C ARG A 28 -9.17 -3.69 -2.94
N LEU A 29 -8.17 -3.95 -2.09
CA LEU A 29 -7.53 -5.27 -2.04
C LEU A 29 -8.50 -6.35 -1.55
N PHE A 30 -9.36 -6.04 -0.57
CA PHE A 30 -10.40 -6.95 -0.08
C PHE A 30 -11.34 -7.43 -1.19
N GLU A 31 -11.70 -6.59 -2.17
CA GLU A 31 -12.54 -7.00 -3.30
C GLU A 31 -11.92 -8.13 -4.15
N TYR A 32 -10.59 -8.24 -4.16
CA TYR A 32 -9.88 -9.28 -4.91
C TYR A 32 -9.53 -10.51 -4.08
N THR A 33 -9.28 -10.33 -2.78
CA THR A 33 -8.71 -11.38 -1.93
C THR A 33 -9.68 -11.91 -0.88
N GLY A 34 -10.84 -11.26 -0.69
CA GLY A 34 -11.79 -11.55 0.39
C GLY A 34 -11.29 -11.19 1.79
N PHE A 35 -10.04 -10.74 1.92
CA PHE A 35 -9.44 -10.29 3.17
C PHE A 35 -8.20 -9.42 2.91
N ALA A 36 -8.11 -8.27 3.60
CA ALA A 36 -6.92 -7.43 3.58
C ALA A 36 -6.60 -6.84 4.96
N TYR A 37 -5.34 -6.92 5.38
CA TYR A 37 -4.80 -6.21 6.54
C TYR A 37 -4.53 -4.75 6.17
N LEU A 38 -4.90 -3.82 7.06
CA LEU A 38 -4.44 -2.42 7.00
C LEU A 38 -3.06 -2.33 7.64
N LEU A 39 -2.08 -1.80 6.91
CA LEU A 39 -0.68 -1.73 7.36
C LEU A 39 -0.23 -0.28 7.62
N LYS A 40 0.66 0.27 6.78
CA LYS A 40 1.26 1.58 7.04
C LYS A 40 0.32 2.71 6.63
N THR A 41 0.19 3.67 7.54
CA THR A 41 -0.57 4.92 7.32
C THR A 41 0.37 6.12 7.23
N VAL A 42 1.51 6.06 7.91
CA VAL A 42 2.54 7.11 7.89
C VAL A 42 3.91 6.52 7.57
N LYS A 43 4.76 7.33 6.97
CA LYS A 43 6.17 7.04 6.70
C LYS A 43 7.05 8.14 7.30
N ARG A 44 8.21 7.74 7.80
CA ARG A 44 9.20 8.66 8.36
C ARG A 44 10.18 9.09 7.27
N LYS A 45 10.31 10.40 7.06
CA LYS A 45 11.36 10.99 6.22
C LYS A 45 12.24 11.90 7.08
N GLY A 46 13.40 11.38 7.45
CA GLY A 46 14.33 12.04 8.36
C GLY A 46 13.70 12.29 9.74
N SER A 47 13.57 13.56 10.12
CA SER A 47 12.93 13.99 11.38
C SER A 47 11.43 14.22 11.27
N THR A 48 10.83 13.98 10.10
CA THR A 48 9.41 14.29 9.82
C THR A 48 8.59 13.03 9.54
N PHE A 49 7.27 13.17 9.67
CA PHE A 49 6.30 12.15 9.29
C PHE A 49 5.43 12.67 8.16
N GLU A 50 5.25 11.83 7.14
CA GLU A 50 4.37 12.07 6.01
C GLU A 50 3.33 10.96 5.94
N PRO A 51 2.11 11.23 5.45
CA PRO A 51 1.19 10.14 5.10
C PRO A 51 1.80 9.26 4.01
N VAL A 52 1.42 7.97 3.99
CA VAL A 52 1.67 7.12 2.82
C VAL A 52 1.07 7.74 1.56
N GLY A 53 1.68 7.48 0.40
CA GLY A 53 1.24 8.03 -0.88
C GLY A 53 -0.15 7.56 -1.30
N ASP A 54 -0.77 8.29 -2.23
CA ASP A 54 -2.12 7.97 -2.71
C ASP A 54 -2.12 6.79 -3.70
N GLU A 55 -1.00 6.55 -4.37
CA GLU A 55 -0.84 5.52 -5.40
C GLU A 55 -1.16 4.12 -4.87
N GLU A 56 -1.78 3.30 -5.70
CA GLU A 56 -2.14 1.91 -5.36
C GLU A 56 -1.42 0.97 -6.33
N LEU A 57 -0.12 0.81 -6.11
CA LEU A 57 0.71 -0.07 -6.90
C LEU A 57 0.61 -1.50 -6.35
N VAL A 58 0.28 -2.45 -7.23
CA VAL A 58 0.15 -3.86 -6.84
C VAL A 58 1.52 -4.53 -6.85
N LYS A 59 1.78 -5.33 -5.80
CA LYS A 59 2.94 -6.23 -5.74
C LYS A 59 2.53 -7.61 -5.26
N MET A 60 3.22 -8.62 -5.77
CA MET A 60 3.20 -9.99 -5.25
C MET A 60 4.56 -10.29 -4.63
N GLU A 61 4.59 -10.78 -3.39
CA GLU A 61 5.83 -11.04 -2.66
C GLU A 61 5.79 -12.42 -2.00
N LYS A 62 6.88 -13.17 -2.10
CA LYS A 62 7.00 -14.47 -1.43
C LYS A 62 7.20 -14.26 0.07
N VAL A 63 6.45 -14.98 0.89
CA VAL A 63 6.53 -14.97 2.36
C VAL A 63 6.70 -16.41 2.88
N GLY A 64 7.82 -16.66 3.56
CA GLY A 64 8.19 -18.01 3.99
C GLY A 64 8.48 -18.94 2.80
N ASP A 65 8.33 -20.25 3.01
CA ASP A 65 8.74 -21.27 2.04
C ASP A 65 7.76 -21.44 0.88
N GLU A 66 6.45 -21.33 1.14
CA GLU A 66 5.38 -21.62 0.16
C GLU A 66 4.31 -20.52 0.04
N GLY A 67 4.36 -19.49 0.88
CA GLY A 67 3.36 -18.43 0.91
C GLY A 67 3.68 -17.27 -0.03
N TYR A 68 2.64 -16.62 -0.53
CA TYR A 68 2.73 -15.36 -1.27
C TYR A 68 1.71 -14.38 -0.74
N ILE A 69 2.03 -13.09 -0.68
CA ILE A 69 1.06 -12.03 -0.40
C ILE A 69 0.85 -11.16 -1.62
N ILE A 70 -0.37 -10.63 -1.75
CA ILE A 70 -0.67 -9.50 -2.63
C ILE A 70 -0.77 -8.27 -1.76
N ALA A 71 -0.15 -7.17 -2.19
CA ALA A 71 -0.13 -5.93 -1.44
C ALA A 71 -0.34 -4.72 -2.36
N LEU A 72 -0.91 -3.67 -1.79
CA LEU A 72 -0.99 -2.34 -2.40
C LEU A 72 -0.05 -1.40 -1.65
N CYS A 73 0.87 -0.76 -2.36
CA CYS A 73 1.82 0.19 -1.82
C CYS A 73 1.83 1.51 -2.59
N ASP A 74 2.42 2.53 -1.98
CA ASP A 74 2.69 3.79 -2.67
C ASP A 74 3.90 3.69 -3.62
N ALA A 75 4.19 4.78 -4.32
CA ALA A 75 5.31 4.87 -5.27
C ALA A 75 6.71 4.64 -4.64
N GLU A 76 6.82 4.74 -3.32
CA GLU A 76 8.07 4.50 -2.57
C GLU A 76 8.09 3.08 -1.96
N GLY A 77 7.05 2.27 -2.19
CA GLY A 77 6.97 0.88 -1.70
C GLY A 77 6.41 0.74 -0.28
N TYR A 78 5.90 1.81 0.33
CA TYR A 78 5.27 1.70 1.64
C TYR A 78 3.92 1.00 1.51
N VAL A 79 3.85 -0.22 2.06
CA VAL A 79 2.67 -1.08 1.97
C VAL A 79 1.54 -0.53 2.83
N LYS A 80 0.42 -0.21 2.17
CA LYS A 80 -0.80 0.31 2.77
C LYS A 80 -1.75 -0.80 3.18
N ALA A 81 -1.84 -1.85 2.37
CA ALA A 81 -2.63 -3.04 2.65
C ALA A 81 -1.99 -4.30 2.07
N GLN A 82 -2.25 -5.45 2.70
CA GLN A 82 -1.81 -6.76 2.21
C GLN A 82 -2.86 -7.85 2.44
N SER A 83 -2.84 -8.90 1.63
CA SER A 83 -3.64 -10.11 1.83
C SER A 83 -3.11 -10.96 2.99
N ARG A 84 -3.84 -12.03 3.31
CA ARG A 84 -3.23 -13.19 3.99
C ARG A 84 -2.22 -13.87 3.05
N PRO A 85 -1.28 -14.66 3.58
CA PRO A 85 -0.51 -15.58 2.76
C PRO A 85 -1.46 -16.48 1.95
N LEU A 86 -1.21 -16.55 0.65
CA LEU A 86 -1.88 -17.38 -0.35
C LEU A 86 -0.88 -18.37 -0.92
N LYS A 87 -1.39 -19.44 -1.54
CA LYS A 87 -0.54 -20.29 -2.39
C LYS A 87 -0.18 -19.54 -3.66
N TYR A 88 0.91 -19.96 -4.31
CA TYR A 88 1.36 -19.33 -5.55
C TYR A 88 0.25 -19.26 -6.61
N GLU A 89 -0.49 -20.34 -6.82
CA GLU A 89 -1.52 -20.44 -7.86
C GLU A 89 -2.70 -19.49 -7.61
N GLU A 90 -2.98 -19.16 -6.36
CA GLU A 90 -4.01 -18.19 -5.99
C GLU A 90 -3.46 -16.77 -6.09
N ALA A 91 -2.26 -16.53 -5.57
CA ALA A 91 -1.61 -15.23 -5.61
C ALA A 91 -1.42 -14.73 -7.04
N ILE A 92 -0.92 -15.58 -7.94
CA ILE A 92 -0.67 -15.20 -9.34
C ILE A 92 -1.96 -14.83 -10.06
N LYS A 93 -3.05 -15.58 -9.85
CA LYS A 93 -4.37 -15.26 -10.43
C LYS A 93 -4.90 -13.93 -9.96
N VAL A 94 -4.79 -13.65 -8.65
CA VAL A 94 -5.19 -12.36 -8.08
C VAL A 94 -4.35 -11.24 -8.67
N TYR A 95 -3.03 -11.40 -8.69
CA TYR A 95 -2.10 -10.41 -9.22
C TYR A 95 -2.38 -10.08 -10.69
N GLU A 96 -2.46 -11.10 -11.55
CA GLU A 96 -2.75 -10.94 -12.97
C GLU A 96 -4.11 -10.29 -13.21
N LYS A 97 -5.13 -10.66 -12.43
CA LYS A 97 -6.44 -10.02 -12.49
C LYS A 97 -6.37 -8.53 -12.12
N MET A 98 -5.68 -8.15 -11.06
CA MET A 98 -5.52 -6.75 -10.67
C MET A 98 -4.80 -5.97 -11.77
N VAL A 99 -3.74 -6.53 -12.37
CA VAL A 99 -3.04 -5.89 -13.50
C VAL A 99 -3.96 -5.72 -14.71
N ALA A 100 -4.75 -6.75 -15.05
CA ALA A 100 -5.72 -6.70 -16.14
C ALA A 100 -6.82 -5.64 -15.89
N ASP A 101 -7.24 -5.48 -14.63
CA ASP A 101 -8.20 -4.46 -14.20
C ASP A 101 -7.57 -3.04 -14.09
N GLY A 102 -6.31 -2.88 -14.49
CA GLY A 102 -5.64 -1.58 -14.66
C GLY A 102 -4.75 -1.14 -13.51
N PHE A 103 -4.48 -1.99 -12.52
CA PHE A 103 -3.50 -1.66 -11.48
C PHE A 103 -2.09 -1.62 -12.06
N ARG A 104 -1.35 -0.54 -11.74
CA ARG A 104 0.07 -0.46 -12.04
C ARG A 104 0.87 -1.32 -11.08
N THR A 105 1.93 -1.95 -11.57
CA THR A 105 2.78 -2.82 -10.77
C THR A 105 3.87 -2.02 -10.06
N PHE A 106 4.19 -2.43 -8.83
CA PHE A 106 5.40 -2.00 -8.14
C PHE A 106 6.55 -2.93 -8.54
N LYS A 107 7.70 -2.36 -8.92
CA LYS A 107 8.89 -3.10 -9.35
C LYS A 107 9.88 -3.28 -8.21
#